data_AF-A0A1K2HUE5-F1
#
_entry.id   AF-A0A1K2HUE5-F1
#
_cell.length_a   1.000
_cell.length_b   1.000
_cell.length_c   1.000
_cell.angle_alpha   90.00
_cell.angle_beta   90.00
_cell.angle_gamma   90.00
#
_symmetry.space_group_name_H-M   'P 1'
#
loop_
_entity.id
_entity.type
_entity.pdbx_description
1 polymer ?
#
loop_
_entity_poly.entity_id
_entity_poly.type
_entity_poly.pdbx_seq_one_letter_code
_entity_poly.pdbx_strand_id
1 'polypeptide(L)' 'MIDPADLPQLNAQGLIELLDQAYPHECIRPDEDIIAAHRRAAKRELVDELINLLSQARDATEE' A
#
# COMPACT_ATOMS: atom_id res chain seq x y z
N MET A 1 -3.40 -6.37 -12.32
CA MET A 1 -2.99 -5.00 -12.68
C MET A 1 -4.12 -4.08 -12.29
N ILE A 2 -3.83 -2.99 -11.60
CA ILE A 2 -4.83 -1.97 -11.24
C ILE A 2 -5.26 -1.27 -12.53
N ASP A 3 -6.56 -1.24 -12.83
CA ASP A 3 -7.07 -0.40 -13.92
C ASP A 3 -7.20 1.04 -13.38
N PRO A 4 -6.50 2.02 -13.99
CA PRO A 4 -6.61 3.42 -13.56
C PRO A 4 -8.02 3.99 -13.66
N ALA A 5 -8.93 3.35 -14.42
CA ALA A 5 -10.33 3.73 -14.50
C ALA A 5 -11.14 3.42 -13.22
N ASP A 6 -10.65 2.51 -12.36
CA ASP A 6 -11.33 2.11 -11.11
C ASP A 6 -11.02 3.07 -9.95
N LEU A 7 -9.93 3.85 -10.04
CA LEU A 7 -9.48 4.79 -9.00
C LEU A 7 -10.50 5.87 -8.57
N PRO A 8 -11.29 6.50 -9.47
CA PRO A 8 -12.21 7.58 -9.08
C PRO A 8 -13.39 7.12 -8.21
N GLN A 9 -13.63 5.81 -8.12
CA GLN A 9 -14.78 5.24 -7.43
C GLN A 9 -14.42 4.70 -6.03
N LEU A 10 -13.12 4.62 -5.72
CA LEU A 10 -12.65 4.09 -4.46
C LEU A 10 -12.64 5.19 -3.39
N ASN A 11 -13.22 4.88 -2.24
CA ASN A 11 -12.96 5.65 -1.03
C ASN A 11 -11.54 5.35 -0.51
N ALA A 12 -11.08 6.08 0.51
CA ALA A 12 -9.73 5.92 1.03
C ALA A 12 -9.40 4.47 1.44
N GLN A 13 -10.36 3.77 2.07
CA GLN A 13 -10.18 2.37 2.45
C GLN A 13 -10.02 1.45 1.23
N GLY A 14 -10.91 1.56 0.24
CA GLY A 14 -10.85 0.73 -0.96
C GLY A 14 -9.58 0.97 -1.79
N LEU A 15 -9.08 2.21 -1.81
CA LEU A 15 -7.79 2.52 -2.44
C LEU A 15 -6.62 1.84 -1.70
N ILE A 16 -6.62 1.89 -0.36
CA ILE A 16 -5.56 1.28 0.46
C ILE A 16 -5.56 -0.24 0.31
N GLU A 17 -6.73 -0.89 0.33
CA GLU A 17 -6.86 -2.35 0.13
C GLU A 17 -6.33 -2.79 -1.24
N LEU A 18 -6.60 -2.01 -2.29
CA LEU A 18 -6.11 -2.29 -3.62
C LEU A 18 -4.59 -2.08 -3.75
N LEU A 19 -4.03 -1.08 -3.06
CA LEU A 19 -2.58 -0.89 -2.98
C LEU A 19 -1.89 -2.02 -2.20
N ASP A 20 -2.50 -2.49 -1.12
CA ASP A 20 -2.02 -3.60 -0.29
C ASP A 20 -1.90 -4.90 -1.10
N GLN A 21 -2.90 -5.19 -1.93
CA GLN A 21 -2.88 -6.33 -2.86
C GLN A 21 -1.83 -6.16 -3.97
N ALA A 22 -1.62 -4.95 -4.47
CA ALA A 22 -0.68 -4.69 -5.56
C ALA A 22 0.79 -4.71 -5.11
N TYR A 23 1.05 -4.46 -3.83
CA TYR A 23 2.39 -4.39 -3.25
C TYR A 23 2.50 -5.26 -2.00
N PRO A 24 2.45 -6.60 -2.14
CA PRO A 24 2.55 -7.51 -1.00
C PRO A 24 3.92 -7.43 -0.32
N HIS A 25 3.98 -7.88 0.94
CA HIS A 25 5.26 -8.09 1.61
C HIS A 25 6.03 -9.23 0.93
N GLU A 26 7.19 -8.90 0.39
CA GLU A 26 8.07 -9.86 -0.28
C GLU A 26 9.51 -9.69 0.19
N CYS A 27 10.20 -10.80 0.40
CA CYS A 27 11.63 -10.80 0.68
C CYS A 27 12.43 -10.44 -0.59
N ILE A 28 13.55 -9.75 -0.41
CA ILE A 28 14.52 -9.50 -1.48
C ILE A 28 15.08 -10.84 -1.98
N ARG A 29 15.13 -11.04 -3.29
CA ARG A 29 15.68 -12.26 -3.89
C ARG A 29 17.19 -12.14 -4.11
N PRO A 30 17.96 -13.26 -4.09
CA PRO A 30 19.43 -13.21 -4.18
C PRO A 30 19.97 -12.63 -5.49
N ASP A 31 19.19 -12.73 -6.57
CA ASP A 31 19.51 -12.33 -7.93
C ASP A 31 18.86 -10.99 -8.33
N GLU A 32 18.30 -10.29 -7.37
CA GLU A 32 17.48 -9.12 -7.63
C GLU A 32 18.28 -7.82 -7.71
N ASP A 33 17.86 -6.95 -8.63
CA ASP A 33 18.41 -5.61 -8.71
C ASP A 33 18.13 -4.82 -7.43
N ILE A 34 19.20 -4.33 -6.80
CA ILE A 34 19.15 -3.63 -5.51
C ILE A 34 18.26 -2.39 -5.59
N ILE A 35 18.29 -1.65 -6.71
CA ILE A 35 17.47 -0.44 -6.87
C ILE A 35 15.99 -0.82 -6.97
N ALA A 36 15.66 -1.88 -7.73
CA ALA A 36 14.30 -2.40 -7.81
C ALA A 36 13.79 -2.88 -6.45
N ALA A 37 14.62 -3.60 -5.69
CA ALA A 37 14.30 -4.05 -4.34
C ALA A 37 14.00 -2.87 -3.40
N HIS A 38 14.85 -1.85 -3.36
CA HIS A 38 14.61 -0.64 -2.56
C HIS A 38 13.33 0.09 -2.97
N ARG A 39 13.07 0.21 -4.28
CA ARG A 39 11.83 0.83 -4.76
C ARG A 39 10.58 0.08 -4.31
N ARG A 40 10.61 -1.25 -4.32
CA ARG A 40 9.48 -2.04 -3.81
C ARG A 40 9.33 -1.90 -2.29
N ALA A 41 10.43 -1.93 -1.54
CA ALA A 41 10.40 -1.72 -0.10
C ALA A 41 9.78 -0.37 0.27
N ALA A 42 10.19 0.72 -0.40
CA ALA A 42 9.63 2.05 -0.17
C ALA A 42 8.12 2.13 -0.50
N LYS A 43 7.66 1.43 -1.55
CA LYS A 43 6.22 1.35 -1.85
C LYS A 43 5.44 0.63 -0.76
N ARG A 44 5.99 -0.48 -0.24
CA ARG A 44 5.37 -1.23 0.85
C ARG A 44 5.27 -0.40 2.13
N GLU A 45 6.35 0.28 2.48
CA GLU A 45 6.39 1.20 3.63
C GLU A 45 5.31 2.28 3.54
N LEU A 46 5.14 2.89 2.36
CA LEU A 46 4.05 3.84 2.13
C LEU A 46 2.66 3.21 2.34
N VAL A 47 2.43 1.98 1.88
CA VAL A 47 1.14 1.30 2.09
C VAL A 47 0.91 1.02 3.58
N ASP A 48 1.94 0.58 4.31
CA ASP A 48 1.87 0.34 5.74
C ASP A 48 1.52 1.61 6.53
N GLU A 49 2.14 2.75 6.17
CA GLU A 49 1.81 4.05 6.74
C GLU A 49 0.36 4.45 6.49
N LEU A 50 -0.16 4.24 5.27
CA LEU A 50 -1.55 4.56 4.93
C LEU A 50 -2.54 3.70 5.72
N ILE A 51 -2.27 2.41 5.88
CA ILE A 51 -3.08 1.49 6.70
C ILE A 51 -3.11 1.99 8.15
N ASN A 52 -1.95 2.37 8.70
CA ASN A 52 -1.85 2.86 10.07
C ASN A 52 -2.61 4.19 10.25
N LEU A 53 -2.45 5.14 9.32
CA LEU A 53 -3.19 6.40 9.34
C LEU A 53 -4.71 6.20 9.24
N LEU A 54 -5.17 5.27 8.41
CA LEU A 54 -6.59 4.93 8.31
C LEU A 54 -7.13 4.35 9.62
N SER A 55 -6.35 3.49 10.28
CA SER A 55 -6.71 2.94 11.60
C SER A 55 -6.86 4.05 12.63
N GLN A 56 -5.85 4.91 12.76
CA GLN A 56 -5.88 6.03 13.71
C GLN A 56 -7.04 7.00 13.45
N ALA A 57 -7.34 7.28 12.18
CA ALA A 57 -8.45 8.15 11.81
C ALA A 57 -9.80 7.56 12.20
N ARG A 58 -9.97 6.23 12.11
CA ARG A 58 -11.18 5.53 12.54
C ARG A 58 -11.32 5.59 14.06
N ASP A 59 -10.25 5.26 14.78
CA ASP A 59 -10.23 5.27 16.24
C ASP A 59 -10.57 6.67 16.79
N ALA A 60 -10.04 7.74 16.17
CA ALA A 60 -10.31 9.13 16.55
C ALA A 60 -11.74 9.61 16.26
N THR A 61 -12.50 8.91 15.40
CA THR A 61 -13.91 9.22 15.13
C THR A 61 -14.90 8.44 15.99
N GLU A 62 -14.43 7.42 16.73
CA GLU A 62 -15.25 6.61 17.63
C GLU A 62 -15.22 7.08 19.10
N GLU A 63 -14.45 8.16 19.40
CA GLU A 63 -14.30 8.82 20.71
C GLU A 63 -15.08 10.14 20.79
#